data_AF-A0A1J3HUS7-F1
#
_entry.id   AF-A0A1J3HUS7-F1
#
_cell.length_a   1.000
_cell.length_b   1.000
_cell.length_c   1.000
_cell.angle_alpha   90.00
_cell.angle_beta   90.00
_cell.angle_gamma   90.00
#
_symmetry.space_group_name_H-M   'P 1'
#
loop_
_entity.id
_entity.type
_entity.pdbx_description
1 polymer ?
#
loop_
_entity_poly.entity_id
_entity_poly.type
_entity_poly.pdbx_seq_one_letter_code
_entity_poly.pdbx_strand_id
1 'polypeptide(L)'
;LKLFLQVSTAYVNGQRQGRIMEKPFTMGDCIATENFLEEKRKALDVDREMKLALDAATKGTYDQEEAQKMKDLGLERARSYGWQDTYVFTKAMGEMMINSTRGDVPVVI
;
A
#
# COMPACT_ATOMS: atom_id res chain seq x y z
N LEU A 1 24.80 11.97 13.71
CA LEU A 1 23.94 10.93 13.08
C LEU A 1 22.85 11.65 12.30
N LYS A 2 22.52 11.21 11.08
CA LYS A 2 21.31 11.66 10.36
C LYS A 2 20.35 10.48 10.31
N LEU A 3 19.13 10.67 10.78
CA LEU A 3 18.07 9.67 10.85
C LEU A 3 16.81 10.31 10.27
N PHE A 4 16.10 9.59 9.42
CA PHE A 4 14.78 9.99 8.97
C PHE A 4 13.73 9.17 9.72
N LEU A 5 12.88 9.86 10.50
CA LEU A 5 11.75 9.26 11.18
C LEU A 5 10.49 9.61 10.38
N GLN A 6 9.91 8.61 9.73
CA GLN A 6 8.57 8.69 9.18
C GLN A 6 7.60 8.45 10.35
N VAL A 7 6.57 9.28 10.46
CA VAL A 7 5.49 9.07 11.42
C VAL A 7 4.20 8.96 10.64
N SER A 8 3.58 7.79 10.71
CA SER A 8 2.30 7.50 10.09
C SER A 8 1.22 7.32 11.16
N THR A 9 0.01 7.83 10.88
CA THR A 9 -1.18 7.55 11.70
C THR A 9 -1.85 6.22 11.34
N ALA A 10 -1.22 5.42 10.49
CA ALA A 10 -1.76 4.18 9.97
C ALA A 10 -0.88 3.00 10.36
N TYR A 11 -1.49 1.98 10.96
CA TYR A 11 -0.85 0.67 11.14
C TYR A 11 -1.13 -0.20 9.92
N VAL A 12 -0.11 -0.45 9.10
CA VAL A 12 -0.28 -1.06 7.77
C VAL A 12 -0.15 -2.59 7.76
N ASN A 13 -0.01 -3.21 8.92
CA ASN A 13 0.19 -4.66 9.07
C ASN A 13 -1.12 -5.49 8.96
N GLY A 14 -2.13 -4.95 8.29
CA GLY A 14 -3.40 -5.62 8.02
C GLY A 14 -4.15 -6.08 9.27
N GLN A 15 -4.85 -7.21 9.16
CA GLN A 15 -5.73 -7.75 10.21
C GLN A 15 -5.09 -8.89 11.01
N ARG A 16 -3.75 -8.92 11.12
CA ARG A 16 -3.03 -9.96 11.87
C ARG A 16 -3.42 -9.93 13.35
N GLN A 17 -3.55 -11.09 13.96
CA GLN A 17 -3.98 -11.24 15.35
C GLN A 17 -2.82 -11.66 16.27
N GLY A 18 -2.85 -11.15 17.50
CA GLY A 18 -1.84 -11.44 18.52
C GLY A 18 -0.74 -10.38 18.58
N ARG A 19 0.43 -10.76 19.11
CA ARG A 19 1.59 -9.86 19.21
C ARG A 19 2.30 -9.80 17.85
N ILE A 20 2.08 -8.73 17.12
CA ILE A 20 2.68 -8.51 15.80
C ILE A 20 3.87 -7.56 15.95
N MET A 21 5.06 -8.05 15.59
CA MET A 21 6.25 -7.20 15.53
C MET A 21 6.18 -6.34 14.28
N GLU A 22 6.56 -5.08 14.40
CA GLU A 22 6.66 -4.21 13.23
C GLU A 22 7.81 -4.67 12.33
N LYS A 23 7.50 -4.75 11.04
CA LYS A 23 8.44 -5.03 9.97
C LYS A 23 8.14 -4.06 8.84
N PRO A 24 9.15 -3.38 8.27
CA PRO A 24 8.93 -2.52 7.11
C PRO A 24 8.47 -3.35 5.92
N PHE A 25 7.51 -2.82 5.16
CA PHE A 25 7.19 -3.35 3.84
C PHE A 25 8.29 -2.98 2.83
N THR A 26 8.60 -3.92 1.94
CA THR A 26 9.53 -3.75 0.83
C THR A 26 8.78 -3.79 -0.50
N MET A 27 9.41 -3.28 -1.57
CA MET A 27 8.80 -3.29 -2.90
C MET A 27 8.45 -4.72 -3.32
N GLY A 28 7.20 -4.95 -3.71
CA GLY A 28 6.70 -6.28 -4.06
C GLY A 28 5.91 -6.97 -2.96
N ASP A 29 6.09 -6.58 -1.69
CA ASP A 29 5.39 -7.19 -0.58
C ASP A 29 3.88 -6.91 -0.65
N CYS A 30 3.09 -7.93 -0.35
CA CYS A 30 1.67 -7.77 -0.10
C CYS A 30 1.17 -8.81 0.90
N ILE A 31 0.25 -8.42 1.78
CA ILE A 31 -0.28 -9.29 2.86
C ILE A 31 -0.93 -10.53 2.27
N ALA A 32 -1.54 -10.40 1.09
CA ALA A 32 -2.12 -11.49 0.34
C ALA A 32 -1.17 -12.68 0.11
N THR A 33 0.15 -12.46 0.01
CA THR A 33 1.13 -13.54 -0.22
C THR A 33 1.51 -14.33 1.03
N GLU A 34 1.12 -13.87 2.22
CA GLU A 34 1.43 -14.54 3.48
C GLU A 34 0.54 -15.74 3.76
N ASN A 35 -0.60 -15.83 3.05
CA ASN A 35 -1.44 -17.02 3.06
C ASN A 35 -0.81 -18.10 2.18
N PHE A 36 -0.06 -19.01 2.81
CA PHE A 36 0.60 -20.17 2.18
C PHE A 36 -0.32 -21.12 1.39
N LEU A 37 -1.64 -20.88 1.38
CA LEU A 37 -2.63 -21.71 0.71
C LEU A 37 -2.86 -21.33 -0.76
N GLU A 38 -2.29 -20.22 -1.25
CA GLU A 38 -2.48 -19.78 -2.63
C GLU A 38 -1.14 -19.59 -3.36
N GLU A 39 -0.77 -20.58 -4.17
CA GLU A 39 0.53 -20.66 -4.89
C GLU A 39 0.73 -19.59 -5.99
N LYS A 40 -0.19 -18.64 -6.19
CA LYS A 40 -0.14 -17.69 -7.33
C LYS A 40 -0.65 -16.29 -7.03
N ARG A 41 -0.26 -15.66 -5.92
CA ARG A 41 -0.53 -14.22 -5.74
C ARG A 41 0.61 -13.35 -6.28
N LYS A 42 0.21 -12.32 -7.03
CA LYS A 42 1.10 -11.41 -7.76
C LYS A 42 1.77 -10.43 -6.77
N ALA A 43 3.08 -10.25 -6.90
CA ALA A 43 3.80 -9.20 -6.18
C ALA A 43 3.16 -7.82 -6.44
N LEU A 44 3.17 -6.95 -5.43
CA LEU A 44 2.65 -5.58 -5.56
C LEU A 44 3.61 -4.72 -6.38
N ASP A 45 3.11 -4.18 -7.48
CA ASP A 45 3.82 -3.27 -8.38
C ASP A 45 3.33 -1.84 -8.10
N VAL A 46 4.02 -1.14 -7.20
CA VAL A 46 3.61 0.19 -6.70
C VAL A 46 3.51 1.20 -7.84
N ASP A 47 4.45 1.19 -8.79
CA ASP A 47 4.46 2.10 -9.93
C ASP A 47 3.23 1.87 -10.83
N ARG A 48 2.86 0.60 -11.06
CA ARG A 48 1.65 0.26 -11.80
C ARG A 48 0.38 0.70 -11.08
N GLU A 49 0.30 0.52 -9.76
CA GLU A 49 -0.87 0.96 -8.99
C GLU A 49 -0.99 2.49 -8.98
N MET A 50 0.12 3.22 -8.87
CA MET A 50 0.15 4.68 -9.00
C MET A 50 -0.30 5.13 -10.38
N LYS A 51 0.18 4.47 -11.44
CA LYS A 51 -0.25 4.76 -12.82
C LYS A 51 -1.75 4.50 -13.01
N LEU A 52 -2.25 3.37 -12.49
CA LEU A 52 -3.67 3.03 -12.55
C LEU A 52 -4.54 4.10 -11.87
N ALA A 53 -4.13 4.56 -10.68
CA ALA A 53 -4.83 5.61 -9.95
C ALA A 53 -4.83 6.94 -10.71
N LEU A 54 -3.70 7.31 -11.34
CA LEU A 54 -3.58 8.53 -12.15
C LEU A 54 -4.46 8.46 -13.41
N ASP A 55 -4.43 7.34 -14.12
CA ASP A 55 -5.24 7.10 -15.33
C ASP A 55 -6.74 7.11 -15.00
N ALA A 56 -7.13 6.66 -13.80
CA ALA A 56 -8.51 6.72 -13.33
C ALA A 56 -8.93 8.15 -12.94
N ALA A 57 -8.04 8.92 -12.31
CA ALA A 57 -8.30 10.30 -11.90
C ALA A 57 -8.37 11.29 -13.09
N THR A 58 -7.60 11.05 -14.15
CA THR A 58 -7.53 11.94 -15.34
C THR A 58 -8.71 11.79 -16.30
N LYS A 59 -9.47 10.69 -16.21
CA LYS A 59 -10.65 10.45 -17.05
C LYS A 59 -11.91 11.15 -16.54
N GLY A 60 -11.81 11.89 -15.43
CA GLY A 60 -12.96 12.33 -14.67
C GLY A 60 -13.29 13.82 -14.74
N THR A 61 -14.58 14.15 -14.89
CA THR A 61 -15.18 15.43 -14.48
C THR A 61 -15.73 15.29 -13.06
N TYR A 62 -15.28 16.08 -12.08
CA TYR A 62 -15.61 16.04 -10.62
C TYR A 62 -17.09 15.82 -10.22
N ASP A 63 -17.70 14.71 -10.61
CA ASP A 63 -19.07 14.32 -10.34
C ASP A 63 -19.08 13.21 -9.29
N GLN A 64 -20.26 13.01 -8.69
CA GLN A 64 -20.41 12.07 -7.58
C GLN A 64 -20.24 10.60 -8.02
N GLU A 65 -20.52 10.29 -9.29
CA GLU A 65 -20.45 8.93 -9.82
C GLU A 65 -18.99 8.49 -10.01
N GLU A 66 -18.16 9.38 -10.54
CA GLU A 66 -16.72 9.16 -10.66
C GLU A 66 -16.02 9.06 -9.30
N ALA A 67 -16.41 9.90 -8.34
CA ALA A 67 -15.91 9.79 -6.98
C ALA A 67 -16.23 8.42 -6.36
N GLN A 68 -17.39 7.85 -6.67
CA GLN A 68 -17.76 6.51 -6.23
C GLN A 68 -16.92 5.44 -6.96
N LYS A 69 -16.75 5.53 -8.28
CA LYS A 69 -15.89 4.62 -9.06
C LYS A 69 -14.45 4.59 -8.53
N MET A 70 -13.91 5.75 -8.15
CA MET A 70 -12.56 5.85 -7.56
C MET A 70 -12.48 5.17 -6.18
N LYS A 71 -13.50 5.32 -5.34
CA LYS A 71 -13.57 4.62 -4.05
C LYS A 71 -13.63 3.11 -4.22
N ASP A 72 -14.49 2.65 -5.14
CA ASP A 72 -14.68 1.23 -5.42
C ASP A 72 -13.40 0.61 -5.97
N LEU A 73 -12.74 1.28 -6.93
CA LEU A 73 -11.44 0.87 -7.45
C LEU A 73 -10.41 0.73 -6.33
N GLY A 74 -10.22 1.78 -5.51
CA GLY A 74 -9.24 1.75 -4.42
C GLY A 74 -9.48 0.60 -3.44
N LEU A 75 -10.75 0.34 -3.10
CA LEU A 75 -11.13 -0.75 -2.20
C LEU A 75 -10.88 -2.12 -2.82
N GLU A 76 -11.19 -2.28 -4.11
CA GLU A 76 -10.89 -3.50 -4.88
C GLU A 76 -9.38 -3.78 -4.89
N ARG A 77 -8.56 -2.77 -5.20
CA ARG A 77 -7.10 -2.89 -5.22
C ARG A 77 -6.57 -3.31 -3.84
N ALA A 78 -6.96 -2.61 -2.77
CA ALA A 78 -6.53 -2.92 -1.42
C ALA A 78 -6.82 -4.39 -1.04
N ARG A 79 -8.06 -4.85 -1.28
CA ARG A 79 -8.47 -6.23 -0.98
C ARG A 79 -7.71 -7.27 -1.80
N SER A 80 -7.43 -6.98 -3.08
CA SER A 80 -6.68 -7.90 -3.93
C SER A 80 -5.26 -8.18 -3.41
N TYR A 81 -4.66 -7.21 -2.72
CA TYR A 81 -3.33 -7.29 -2.11
C TYR A 81 -3.35 -7.60 -0.61
N GLY A 82 -4.54 -7.81 -0.02
CA GLY A 82 -4.70 -8.28 1.36
C GLY A 82 -4.85 -7.17 2.41
N TRP A 83 -5.00 -5.91 2.01
CA TRP A 83 -5.36 -4.81 2.90
C TRP A 83 -6.87 -4.62 2.97
N GLN A 84 -7.38 -4.24 4.16
CA GLN A 84 -8.82 -4.11 4.41
C GLN A 84 -9.44 -2.85 3.78
N ASP A 85 -8.65 -1.79 3.58
CA ASP A 85 -9.10 -0.51 3.04
C ASP A 85 -8.00 0.20 2.24
N THR A 86 -8.42 1.16 1.41
CA THR A 86 -7.57 1.95 0.52
C THR A 86 -6.56 2.83 1.28
N TYR A 87 -6.91 3.28 2.49
CA TYR A 87 -6.07 4.20 3.26
C TYR A 87 -4.82 3.48 3.77
N VAL A 88 -4.95 2.33 4.43
CA VAL A 88 -3.77 1.56 4.86
C VAL A 88 -2.99 1.00 3.68
N PHE A 89 -3.65 0.67 2.57
CA PHE A 89 -2.99 0.17 1.37
C PHE A 89 -2.08 1.23 0.75
N THR A 90 -2.59 2.45 0.58
CA THR A 90 -1.81 3.58 0.05
C THR A 90 -0.69 4.00 0.99
N LYS A 91 -0.90 3.90 2.31
CA LYS A 91 0.16 4.11 3.32
C LYS A 91 1.27 3.08 3.20
N ALA A 92 0.93 1.80 3.05
CA ALA A 92 1.92 0.74 2.85
C ALA A 92 2.77 1.00 1.60
N MET A 93 2.14 1.38 0.48
CA MET A 93 2.86 1.76 -0.74
C MET A 93 3.80 2.95 -0.53
N GLY A 94 3.37 3.97 0.23
CA GLY A 94 4.22 5.11 0.58
C GLY A 94 5.43 4.72 1.43
N GLU A 95 5.24 3.83 2.40
CA GLU A 95 6.32 3.28 3.23
C GLU A 95 7.32 2.48 2.40
N MET A 96 6.85 1.65 1.47
CA MET A 96 7.70 0.92 0.52
C MET A 96 8.56 1.88 -0.32
N MET A 97 7.96 2.98 -0.81
CA MET A 97 8.67 4.01 -1.58
C MET A 97 9.73 4.73 -0.75
N ILE A 98 9.43 5.10 0.50
CA ILE A 98 10.40 5.72 1.40
C ILE A 98 11.56 4.75 1.66
N ASN A 99 11.25 3.50 1.97
CA ASN A 99 12.25 2.48 2.25
C ASN A 99 13.13 2.15 1.03
N SER A 100 12.58 2.19 -0.19
CA SER A 100 13.33 1.91 -1.43
C SER A 100 14.19 3.09 -1.90
N THR A 101 13.76 4.32 -1.64
CA THR A 101 14.45 5.54 -2.13
C THR A 101 15.42 6.17 -1.12
N ARG A 102 15.51 5.62 0.10
CA ARG A 102 16.31 6.20 1.20
C ARG A 102 17.83 6.26 0.99
N GLY A 103 18.37 5.50 0.05
CA GLY A 103 19.82 5.34 -0.11
C GLY A 103 20.49 4.92 1.20
N ASP A 104 21.54 5.63 1.60
CA ASP A 104 22.29 5.34 2.83
C ASP A 104 21.67 5.96 4.10
N VAL A 105 20.57 6.72 3.96
CA VAL A 105 19.91 7.33 5.12
C VAL A 105 19.22 6.24 5.94
N PRO A 106 19.56 6.09 7.24
CA PRO A 106 18.78 5.25 8.14
C PRO A 106 17.35 5.78 8.24
N VAL A 107 16.38 4.90 8.05
CA VAL A 107 14.95 5.20 8.13
C VAL A 107 14.33 4.35 9.22
N VAL A 108 13.51 4.98 10.05
CA VAL A 108 12.54 4.34 10.93
C VAL A 108 11.16 4.82 10.49
N ILE A 109 10.23 3.89 10.41
CA ILE A 109 8.81 4.08 10.08
C ILE A 109 8.04 3.69 11.35
#